data_AF-A0A6G3X8F8-F1
#
_entry.id   AF-A0A6G3X8F8-F1
#
_cell.length_a   1.000
_cell.length_b   1.000
_cell.length_c   1.000
_cell.angle_alpha   90.00
_cell.angle_beta   90.00
_cell.angle_gamma   90.00
#
_symmetry.space_group_name_H-M   'P 1'
#
loop_
_entity.id
_entity.type
_entity.pdbx_description
1 polymer ?
#
loop_
_entity_poly.entity_id
_entity_poly.type
_entity_poly.pdbx_seq_one_letter_code
_entity_poly.pdbx_strand_id
1 'polypeptide(L)' 'MGTAGSAGVPRSAPLRVDAQRNLEHVLRAAREVFGELGYGAPMEDVARRARVGVGTVYRRFPSKDVLVRRIAEEETSRL' A
#
# COMPACT_ATOMS: atom_id res chain seq x y z
N MET A 1 18.16 30.18 -31.57
CA MET A 1 17.09 30.30 -30.55
C MET A 1 16.96 28.93 -29.90
N GLY A 2 17.47 28.80 -28.68
CA GLY A 2 17.81 27.52 -28.05
C GLY A 2 16.58 26.71 -27.64
N THR A 3 16.51 25.48 -28.12
CA THR A 3 15.58 24.47 -27.62
C THR A 3 16.13 23.84 -26.35
N ALA A 4 15.32 23.97 -25.30
CA ALA A 4 15.24 23.18 -24.08
C ALA A 4 16.14 21.93 -24.00
N GLY A 5 17.12 21.99 -23.11
CA GLY A 5 17.68 20.82 -22.42
C GLY A 5 17.30 20.90 -20.95
N SER A 6 16.01 20.78 -20.64
CA SER A 6 15.55 20.77 -19.25
C SER A 6 16.00 19.47 -18.58
N ALA A 7 16.97 19.64 -17.67
CA ALA A 7 17.19 18.89 -16.45
C ALA A 7 17.02 17.36 -16.50
N GLY A 8 18.15 16.66 -16.56
CA GLY A 8 18.24 15.29 -16.05
C GLY A 8 17.90 15.29 -14.55
N VAL A 9 16.84 14.56 -14.18
CA VAL A 9 16.46 14.26 -12.79
C VAL A 9 16.90 12.80 -12.49
N PRO A 10 17.41 12.49 -11.29
CA PRO A 10 18.56 11.61 -11.12
C PRO A 10 18.24 10.10 -11.17
N ARG A 11 19.35 9.36 -11.32
CA ARG A 11 19.52 7.92 -11.48
C ARG A 11 18.92 7.08 -10.35
N SER A 12 18.32 5.94 -10.75
CA SER A 12 18.20 4.64 -10.08
C SER A 12 18.89 4.55 -8.69
N ALA A 13 18.24 4.33 -7.54
CA ALA A 13 17.05 3.53 -7.23
C ALA A 13 16.34 3.99 -5.92
N PRO A 14 15.00 3.83 -5.78
CA PRO A 14 14.44 3.27 -4.54
C PRO A 14 13.06 2.54 -4.67
N LEU A 15 12.67 2.01 -5.84
CA LEU A 15 11.35 1.35 -6.04
C LEU A 15 10.97 0.33 -4.95
N ARG A 16 11.95 -0.36 -4.35
CA ARG A 16 11.72 -1.31 -3.24
C ARG A 16 11.36 -0.61 -1.92
N VAL A 17 12.01 0.51 -1.60
CA VAL A 17 11.75 1.28 -0.37
C VAL A 17 10.35 1.89 -0.46
N ASP A 18 9.98 2.43 -1.61
CA ASP A 18 8.63 2.94 -1.86
C ASP A 18 7.59 1.82 -1.82
N ALA A 19 7.90 0.65 -2.39
CA ALA A 19 7.01 -0.50 -2.34
C ALA A 19 6.80 -1.07 -0.92
N GLN A 20 7.80 -0.94 -0.04
CA GLN A 20 7.71 -1.36 1.35
C GLN A 20 6.95 -0.35 2.20
N ARG A 21 7.18 0.96 2.01
CA ARG A 21 6.37 2.01 2.63
C ARG A 21 4.91 1.91 2.19
N ASN A 22 4.66 1.71 0.90
CA ASN A 22 3.29 1.51 0.40
C ASN A 22 2.62 0.28 1.03
N LEU A 23 3.36 -0.80 1.26
CA LEU A 23 2.83 -1.97 1.96
C LEU A 23 2.44 -1.63 3.41
N GLU A 24 3.33 -0.97 4.14
CA GLU A 24 3.11 -0.61 5.54
C GLU A 24 1.90 0.34 5.69
N HIS A 25 1.76 1.29 4.77
CA HIS A 25 0.61 2.19 4.70
C HIS A 25 -0.71 1.45 4.41
N VAL A 26 -0.69 0.47 3.49
CA VAL A 26 -1.86 -0.36 3.19
C VAL A 26 -2.27 -1.19 4.40
N LEU A 27 -1.31 -1.79 5.11
CA LEU A 27 -1.61 -2.62 6.29
C LEU A 27 -2.16 -1.78 7.46
N ARG A 28 -1.60 -0.59 7.71
CA ARG A 28 -2.14 0.34 8.70
C ARG A 28 -3.58 0.74 8.35
N ALA A 29 -3.82 1.18 7.11
CA ALA A 29 -5.14 1.58 6.64
C ALA A 29 -6.15 0.44 6.70
N ALA A 30 -5.73 -0.78 6.35
CA ALA A 30 -6.56 -1.97 6.43
C ALA A 30 -6.99 -2.26 7.87
N ARG A 31 -6.08 -2.14 8.83
CA ARG A 31 -6.38 -2.34 10.25
C ARG A 31 -7.39 -1.32 10.77
N GLU A 32 -7.27 -0.05 10.39
CA GLU A 32 -8.24 0.98 10.74
C GLU A 32 -9.62 0.68 10.13
N VAL A 33 -9.66 0.42 8.82
CA VAL A 33 -10.91 0.17 8.09
C VAL A 33 -11.62 -1.09 8.59
N PHE A 34 -10.89 -2.19 8.82
CA PHE A 34 -11.47 -3.41 9.39
C PHE A 34 -11.81 -3.28 10.88
N GLY A 35 -11.12 -2.40 11.63
CA GLY A 35 -11.49 -2.08 13.00
C GLY A 35 -12.77 -1.25 13.10
N GLU A 36 -13.00 -0.35 12.16
CA GLU A 36 -14.17 0.54 12.10
C GLU A 36 -15.42 -0.16 11.53
N LEU A 37 -15.25 -0.89 10.41
CA LEU A 37 -16.35 -1.45 9.62
C LEU A 37 -16.47 -2.98 9.73
N GLY A 38 -15.55 -3.61 10.49
CA GLY A 38 -15.47 -5.07 10.60
C GLY A 38 -14.95 -5.74 9.32
N TYR A 39 -15.04 -7.06 9.29
CA TYR A 39 -14.66 -7.86 8.12
C TYR A 39 -15.52 -7.54 6.89
N GLY A 40 -16.66 -6.86 7.01
CA GLY A 40 -17.50 -6.46 5.88
C GLY A 40 -16.90 -5.36 4.98
N ALA A 41 -15.82 -4.70 5.42
CA ALA A 41 -15.27 -3.57 4.69
C ALA A 41 -14.74 -3.95 3.29
N PRO A 42 -14.99 -3.12 2.27
CA PRO A 42 -14.48 -3.36 0.92
C PRO A 42 -12.98 -3.03 0.85
N MET A 43 -12.26 -3.77 0.00
CA MET A 43 -10.84 -3.52 -0.29
C MET A 43 -10.58 -2.12 -0.89
N GLU A 44 -11.61 -1.53 -1.52
CA GLU A 44 -11.57 -0.18 -2.07
C GLU A 44 -11.45 0.89 -0.97
N ASP A 45 -12.12 0.69 0.17
CA ASP A 45 -12.00 1.61 1.31
C ASP A 45 -10.61 1.57 1.91
N VAL A 46 -10.01 0.38 1.97
CA VAL A 46 -8.61 0.21 2.37
C VAL A 46 -7.68 0.96 1.42
N ALA A 47 -7.85 0.77 0.10
CA ALA A 47 -7.02 1.43 -0.91
C ALA A 47 -7.14 2.97 -0.83
N ARG A 48 -8.37 3.47 -0.69
CA ARG A 48 -8.68 4.90 -0.53
C ARG A 48 -8.01 5.47 0.72
N ARG A 49 -8.15 4.79 1.87
CA ARG A 49 -7.54 5.20 3.14
C ARG A 49 -6.01 5.17 3.06
N ALA A 50 -5.44 4.16 2.41
CA ALA A 50 -4.00 4.03 2.18
C ALA A 50 -3.46 5.00 1.10
N ARG A 51 -4.33 5.73 0.39
CA ARG A 51 -4.00 6.59 -0.76
C ARG A 51 -3.23 5.87 -1.86
N VAL A 52 -3.60 4.61 -2.12
CA VAL A 52 -3.04 3.81 -3.22
C VAL A 52 -4.13 3.41 -4.21
N GLY A 53 -3.73 3.10 -5.44
CA GLY A 53 -4.66 2.55 -6.42
C GLY A 53 -5.19 1.19 -5.99
N VAL A 54 -6.48 0.93 -6.19
CA VAL A 54 -7.15 -0.34 -5.89
C VAL A 54 -6.45 -1.53 -6.57
N GLY A 55 -6.00 -1.36 -7.82
CA GLY A 55 -5.22 -2.38 -8.54
C GLY A 55 -3.88 -2.71 -7.88
N THR A 56 -3.25 -1.75 -7.19
CA THR A 56 -2.01 -2.00 -6.43
C THR A 56 -2.28 -2.87 -5.19
N VAL A 57 -3.42 -2.66 -4.53
CA VAL A 57 -3.85 -3.49 -3.39
C VAL A 57 -4.15 -4.91 -3.88
N TYR A 58 -5.01 -5.07 -4.89
CA TYR A 58 -5.36 -6.41 -5.39
C TYR A 58 -4.18 -7.18 -5.98
N ARG A 59 -3.21 -6.49 -6.60
CA ARG A 59 -1.98 -7.16 -7.09
C ARG A 59 -1.17 -7.77 -5.95
N ARG A 60 -1.21 -7.17 -4.76
CA ARG A 60 -0.44 -7.63 -3.59
C ARG A 60 -1.25 -8.50 -2.63
N PHE A 61 -2.55 -8.29 -2.61
CA PHE A 61 -3.53 -8.94 -1.76
C PHE A 61 -4.71 -9.36 -2.64
N PRO A 62 -4.64 -10.54 -3.26
CA PRO A 62 -5.67 -11.00 -4.19
C PRO A 62 -7.04 -11.19 -3.52
N SER A 63 -7.06 -11.44 -2.21
CA SER A 63 -8.27 -11.53 -1.41
C SER A 63 -8.11 -10.81 -0.07
N LYS A 64 -9.26 -10.50 0.53
CA LYS A 64 -9.34 -9.89 1.86
C LYS A 64 -8.71 -10.77 2.94
N ASP A 65 -8.85 -12.09 2.84
CA ASP A 65 -8.22 -13.05 3.75
C ASP A 65 -6.69 -12.97 3.72
N VAL A 66 -6.10 -12.79 2.54
CA VAL A 66 -4.64 -12.61 2.41
C VAL A 66 -4.19 -11.33 3.11
N LEU A 67 -4.98 -10.25 2.99
CA LEU A 67 -4.70 -8.99 3.67
C LEU A 67 -4.82 -9.13 5.19
N VAL A 68 -5.91 -9.73 5.69
CA VAL A 68 -6.14 -9.94 7.13
C VAL A 68 -5.07 -10.85 7.73
N ARG A 69 -4.72 -11.95 7.05
CA ARG A 69 -3.63 -12.83 7.47
C ARG A 69 -2.32 -12.06 7.54
N ARG A 70 -2.03 -11.20 6.55
CA ARG A 70 -0.79 -10.42 6.56
C ARG A 70 -0.74 -9.41 7.70
N ILE A 71 -1.87 -8.79 8.06
CA ILE A 71 -1.97 -7.94 9.24
C ILE A 71 -1.61 -8.75 10.50
N ALA A 72 -2.19 -9.95 10.67
CA ALA A 72 -1.92 -10.80 11.82
C ALA A 72 -0.44 -11.27 11.91
N GLU A 73 0.19 -11.55 10.77
CA GLU A 73 1.63 -11.88 10.69
C GLU A 73 2.53 -10.71 11.13
N GLU A 74 2.18 -9.47 10.76
CA GLU A 74 2.94 -8.28 11.16
C GLU A 74 2.77 -7.93 12.64
N GLU A 75 1.57 -8.09 13.21
CA GLU A 75 1.33 -7.85 14.64
C GLU A 75 2.17 -8.81 15.50
N THR A 76 2.21 -10.09 15.13
CA THR A 76 3.01 -11.10 15.84
C THR A 76 4.52 -10.82 15.74
N SER A 77 4.98 -10.21 14.65
CA SER A 77 6.39 -9.90 14.43
C SER A 77 6.88 -8.66 15.21
N ARG A 78 5.95 -7.88 15.79
CA ARG A 78 6.24 -6.68 16.61
C ARG A 78 6.26 -6.94 18.12
N LEU A 79 5.90 -8.15 18.55
CA LEU A 79 5.96 -8.64 19.94
C LEU A 79 7.31 -9.30 20.20
#